data_AF-A0A7S2PHY2-F1
#
_entry.id   AF-A0A7S2PHY2-F1
#
_cell.length_a   1.000
_cell.length_b   1.000
_cell.length_c   1.000
_cell.angle_alpha   90.00
_cell.angle_beta   90.00
_cell.angle_gamma   90.00
#
_symmetry.space_group_name_H-M   'P 1'
#
loop_
_entity.id
_entity.type
_entity.pdbx_description
1 polymer ?
#
loop_
_entity_poly.entity_id
_entity_poly.type
_entity_poly.pdbx_seq_one_letter_code
_entity_poly.pdbx_strand_id
1 'polypeptide(L)'
;CPLCLEEAPRDGAIELDCAHRFCATCFSRYVASRIGEAQVADDELVCPLPGCRAEITVAQVEGATSGTDMWEKFLQFRMRIWQPRSGDGAMLTCPAAAC
;
A
#
# COMPACT_ATOMS: atom_id res chain seq x y z
N CYS A 1 -16.62 -7.53 -8.58
CA CYS A 1 -15.69 -6.64 -7.84
C CYS A 1 -16.48 -5.43 -7.35
N PRO A 2 -16.43 -5.06 -6.06
CA PRO A 2 -17.26 -3.95 -5.54
C PRO A 2 -16.85 -2.56 -6.07
N LEU A 3 -15.68 -2.41 -6.69
CA LEU A 3 -15.21 -1.13 -7.24
C LEU A 3 -15.64 -0.88 -8.69
N CYS A 4 -15.54 -1.89 -9.58
CA CYS A 4 -15.97 -1.76 -10.98
C CYS A 4 -17.36 -2.34 -11.25
N LEU A 5 -17.96 -3.04 -10.29
CA LEU A 5 -19.25 -3.75 -10.43
C LEU A 5 -19.27 -4.87 -11.48
N GLU A 6 -18.11 -5.23 -12.05
CA GLU A 6 -17.98 -6.33 -13.01
C GLU A 6 -17.81 -7.68 -12.30
N GLU A 7 -18.31 -8.73 -12.96
CA GLU A 7 -17.99 -10.11 -12.64
C GLU A 7 -16.57 -10.42 -13.12
N ALA A 8 -15.65 -10.59 -12.19
CA ALA A 8 -14.29 -11.02 -12.46
C ALA A 8 -14.11 -12.46 -11.94
N PRO A 9 -13.27 -13.29 -12.60
CA PRO A 9 -12.87 -14.57 -12.05
C PRO A 9 -12.37 -14.41 -10.62
N ARG A 10 -12.71 -15.37 -9.75
CA ARG A 10 -12.15 -15.40 -8.39
C ARG A 10 -10.64 -15.64 -8.44
N ASP A 11 -10.18 -16.38 -9.44
CA ASP A 11 -8.77 -16.61 -9.69
C ASP A 11 -8.10 -15.29 -10.10
N GLY A 12 -7.12 -14.85 -9.31
CA GLY A 12 -6.46 -13.55 -9.47
C GLY A 12 -7.16 -12.38 -8.78
N ALA A 13 -8.23 -12.60 -8.02
CA ALA A 13 -8.75 -11.60 -7.09
C ALA A 13 -7.81 -11.46 -5.90
N ILE A 14 -7.69 -10.24 -5.39
CA ILE A 14 -6.87 -9.92 -4.22
C ILE A 14 -7.79 -9.82 -3.02
N GLU A 15 -7.54 -10.66 -2.02
CA GLU A 15 -8.20 -10.66 -0.73
C GLU A 15 -7.34 -9.90 0.28
N LEU A 16 -7.96 -8.92 0.96
CA LEU A 16 -7.34 -8.20 2.06
C LEU A 16 -7.55 -8.92 3.38
N ASP A 17 -6.82 -8.52 4.42
CA ASP A 17 -6.92 -9.11 5.77
C ASP A 17 -8.31 -8.88 6.41
N CYS A 18 -9.07 -7.91 5.90
CA CYS A 18 -10.48 -7.70 6.23
C CYS A 18 -11.46 -8.61 5.46
N ALA A 19 -10.96 -9.61 4.72
CA ALA A 19 -11.70 -10.52 3.84
C ALA A 19 -12.43 -9.86 2.64
N HIS A 20 -12.26 -8.56 2.43
CA HIS A 20 -12.79 -7.88 1.26
C HIS A 20 -11.94 -8.20 0.02
N ARG A 21 -12.63 -8.51 -1.08
CA ARG A 21 -12.01 -8.95 -2.33
C ARG A 21 -12.21 -7.95 -3.46
N PHE A 22 -11.15 -7.74 -4.22
CA PHE A 22 -11.12 -6.85 -5.39
C PHE A 22 -10.52 -7.60 -6.59
N CYS A 23 -10.92 -7.24 -7.81
CA CYS A 23 -10.18 -7.73 -8.97
C CYS A 23 -8.79 -7.07 -9.00
N ALA A 24 -7.80 -7.78 -9.55
CA ALA A 24 -6.41 -7.30 -9.65
C ALA A 24 -6.34 -5.88 -10.25
N THR A 25 -7.07 -5.63 -11.35
CA THR A 25 -7.08 -4.32 -12.02
C THR A 25 -7.53 -3.18 -11.11
N CYS A 26 -8.64 -3.35 -10.38
CA CYS A 26 -9.14 -2.32 -9.47
C CYS A 26 -8.19 -2.10 -8.30
N PHE A 27 -7.65 -3.19 -7.74
CA PHE A 27 -6.73 -3.10 -6.63
C PHE A 27 -5.42 -2.41 -7.01
N SER A 28 -4.77 -2.81 -8.10
CA SER A 28 -3.55 -2.16 -8.59
C SER A 28 -3.76 -0.69 -8.91
N ARG A 29 -4.90 -0.30 -9.52
CA ARG A 29 -5.22 1.11 -9.78
C ARG A 29 -5.42 1.90 -8.49
N TYR A 30 -6.12 1.32 -7.51
CA TYR A 30 -6.33 1.95 -6.21
C TYR A 30 -5.00 2.19 -5.49
N VAL A 31 -4.18 1.16 -5.37
CA VAL A 31 -2.87 1.22 -4.72
C VAL A 31 -1.96 2.23 -5.44
N ALA A 32 -1.92 2.21 -6.78
CA ALA A 32 -1.15 3.18 -7.56
C ALA A 32 -1.61 4.63 -7.35
N SER A 33 -2.92 4.89 -7.21
CA SER A 33 -3.45 6.23 -6.90
C SER A 33 -2.96 6.70 -5.53
N ARG A 34 -3.08 5.86 -4.50
CA ARG A 34 -2.64 6.19 -3.13
C ARG A 34 -1.14 6.43 -3.05
N ILE A 35 -0.33 5.58 -3.69
CA ILE A 35 1.11 5.81 -3.81
C ILE A 35 1.37 7.10 -4.60
N GLY A 36 0.65 7.35 -5.68
CA GLY A 36 0.74 8.58 -6.47
C GLY A 36 0.55 9.84 -5.65
N GLU A 37 -0.42 9.81 -4.73
CA GLU A 37 -0.83 10.88 -3.81
C GLU A 37 -0.01 10.90 -2.50
N ALA A 38 1.02 10.05 -2.36
CA ALA A 38 1.84 9.89 -1.16
C ALA A 38 1.06 9.47 0.11
N GLN A 39 -0.11 8.85 -0.07
CA GLN A 39 -0.96 8.32 1.00
C GLN A 39 -0.58 6.87 1.31
N VAL A 40 0.52 6.69 2.02
CA VAL A 40 1.10 5.36 2.31
C VAL A 40 1.24 5.07 3.81
N ALA A 41 0.75 5.94 4.68
CA ALA A 41 0.69 5.64 6.11
C ALA A 41 -0.29 4.48 6.40
N ASP A 42 -0.14 3.81 7.54
CA ASP A 42 -0.96 2.64 7.92
C ASP A 42 -2.46 2.97 7.97
N ASP A 43 -2.80 4.22 8.30
CA ASP A 43 -4.16 4.76 8.40
C ASP A 43 -4.67 5.45 7.13
N GLU A 44 -3.80 5.66 6.13
CA GLU A 44 -4.15 6.24 4.83
C GLU A 44 -4.32 5.18 3.75
N LEU A 45 -3.42 4.19 3.72
CA LEU A 45 -3.43 3.10 2.76
C LEU A 45 -4.29 1.95 3.26
N VAL A 46 -5.59 2.22 3.33
CA VAL A 46 -6.60 1.31 3.88
C VAL A 46 -7.51 0.72 2.80
N CYS A 47 -8.28 -0.31 3.18
CA CYS A 47 -9.31 -0.93 2.37
C CYS A 47 -10.23 0.11 1.71
N PRO A 48 -10.52 -0.01 0.40
CA PRO A 48 -11.34 0.97 -0.32
C PRO A 48 -12.84 0.87 -0.04
N LEU A 49 -13.31 -0.11 0.73
CA LEU A 49 -14.73 -0.19 1.08
C LEU A 49 -15.11 0.84 2.15
N PRO A 50 -16.22 1.57 1.96
CA PRO A 50 -16.71 2.54 2.94
C PRO A 50 -16.87 1.92 4.33
N GLY A 51 -16.30 2.58 5.34
CA GLY A 51 -16.38 2.14 6.74
C GLY A 51 -15.35 1.09 7.14
N CYS A 52 -14.60 0.50 6.21
CA CYS A 52 -13.48 -0.37 6.53
C CYS A 52 -12.18 0.45 6.63
N ARG A 53 -11.43 0.29 7.73
CA ARG A 53 -10.13 0.96 7.95
C ARG A 53 -8.98 -0.04 8.10
N ALA A 54 -9.16 -1.26 7.61
CA ALA A 54 -8.09 -2.24 7.63
C ALA A 54 -6.96 -1.75 6.71
N GLU A 55 -5.75 -1.72 7.24
CA GLU A 55 -4.52 -1.42 6.50
C GLU A 55 -4.37 -2.41 5.33
N ILE A 56 -3.87 -1.91 4.20
CA ILE A 56 -3.35 -2.75 3.13
C ILE A 56 -1.87 -3.00 3.42
N THR A 57 -1.53 -4.24 3.69
CA THR A 57 -0.19 -4.64 4.11
C THR A 57 0.86 -4.42 3.02
N VAL A 58 2.13 -4.31 3.42
CA VAL A 58 3.27 -4.23 2.50
C VAL A 58 3.27 -5.37 1.48
N ALA A 59 2.97 -6.60 1.89
CA ALA A 59 2.93 -7.76 1.00
C ALA A 59 1.79 -7.66 -0.04
N GLN A 60 0.63 -7.11 0.35
CA GLN A 60 -0.47 -6.85 -0.57
C GLN A 60 -0.12 -5.74 -1.58
N VAL A 61 0.56 -4.68 -1.15
CA VAL A 61 1.08 -3.63 -2.04
C VAL A 61 2.11 -4.18 -3.02
N GLU A 62 3.05 -4.99 -2.52
CA GLU A 62 4.09 -5.64 -3.33
C GLU A 62 3.45 -6.52 -4.42
N GLY A 63 2.49 -7.36 -4.05
CA GLY A 63 1.78 -8.21 -5.01
C GLY A 63 1.09 -7.44 -6.14
N ALA A 64 0.72 -6.18 -5.91
CA ALA A 64 0.07 -5.32 -6.91
C ALA A 64 1.03 -4.42 -7.71
N THR A 65 2.26 -4.20 -7.23
CA THR A 65 3.18 -3.19 -7.76
C THR A 65 4.58 -3.70 -8.08
N SER A 66 4.91 -4.94 -7.71
CA SER A 66 6.22 -5.54 -7.96
C SER A 66 6.60 -5.46 -9.44
N GLY A 67 7.86 -5.11 -9.70
CA GLY A 67 8.37 -4.89 -11.06
C GLY A 67 7.93 -3.59 -11.73
N THR A 68 7.31 -2.66 -10.99
CA THR A 68 6.94 -1.32 -11.48
C THR A 68 7.60 -0.22 -10.65
N ASP A 69 7.75 0.98 -11.22
CA ASP A 69 8.25 2.17 -10.51
C ASP A 69 7.42 2.53 -9.26
N MET A 70 6.16 2.07 -9.19
CA MET A 70 5.29 2.30 -8.04
C MET A 70 5.79 1.59 -6.78
N TRP A 71 6.45 0.44 -6.93
CA TRP A 71 6.99 -0.29 -5.79
C TRP A 71 8.13 0.49 -5.12
N GLU A 72 9.07 0.99 -5.91
CA GLU A 72 10.17 1.82 -5.40
C GLU A 72 9.64 3.11 -4.76
N LYS A 73 8.65 3.75 -5.40
CA LYS A 73 8.00 4.96 -4.87
C LYS A 73 7.29 4.69 -3.55
N PHE A 74 6.60 3.56 -3.41
CA PHE A 74 5.99 3.14 -2.16
C PHE A 74 7.03 2.99 -1.04
N LEU A 75 8.12 2.26 -1.30
CA LEU A 75 9.20 2.07 -0.32
C LEU A 75 9.82 3.40 0.10
N GLN A 76 10.10 4.30 -0.85
CA GLN A 76 10.64 5.62 -0.56
C GLN A 76 9.70 6.43 0.34
N PHE A 77 8.39 6.43 0.07
CA PHE A 77 7.44 7.15 0.91
C PHE A 77 7.28 6.53 2.29
N ARG A 78 7.21 5.19 2.40
CA ARG A 78 7.17 4.48 3.70
C ARG A 78 8.40 4.79 4.54
N MET A 79 9.59 4.77 3.94
CA MET A 79 10.83 5.12 4.64
C MET A 79 10.83 6.55 5.19
N ARG A 80 10.27 7.51 4.44
CA ARG A 80 10.20 8.93 4.85
C ARG A 80 9.28 9.17 6.04
N ILE A 81 8.19 8.42 6.14
CA ILE A 81 7.19 8.59 7.21
C ILE A 81 7.44 7.66 8.40
N TRP A 82 8.25 6.61 8.23
CA TRP A 82 8.53 5.66 9.29
C TRP A 82 9.24 6.35 10.46
N GLN A 83 8.73 6.10 11.67
CA GLN A 83 9.35 6.53 12.91
C GLN A 83 9.58 5.32 13.82
N PRO A 84 10.72 5.27 14.53
CA PRO A 84 10.96 4.21 15.51
C PRO A 84 9.90 4.28 16.61
N ARG A 85 9.38 3.13 17.04
CA ARG A 85 8.48 3.09 18.19
C ARG A 85 9.28 3.34 19.46
N SER A 86 8.58 3.66 20.54
CA SER A 86 9.21 3.84 21.85
C SER A 86 9.96 2.56 22.24
N GLY A 87 11.29 2.64 22.30
CA GLY A 87 12.18 1.50 22.58
C GLY A 87 13.02 1.02 21.39
N ASP A 88 12.68 1.40 20.16
CA ASP A 88 13.38 0.96 18.93
C ASP A 88 14.61 1.81 18.59
N GLY A 89 14.93 2.82 19.41
CA GLY A 89 16.02 3.76 19.19
C GLY A 89 15.61 5.02 18.42
N ALA A 90 16.57 5.72 17.81
CA ALA A 90 16.34 6.95 17.05
C ALA A 90 16.81 6.78 15.59
N MET A 91 16.05 7.35 14.65
CA MET A 91 16.50 7.44 13.27
C MET A 91 17.62 8.48 13.17
N LEU A 92 18.75 8.10 12.59
CA LEU A 92 19.88 8.99 12.33
C LEU A 92 20.07 9.11 10.81
N THR A 93 20.18 10.34 10.31
CA THR A 93 20.59 10.59 8.92
C THR A 93 22.10 10.68 8.85
N CYS A 94 22.70 10.07 7.83
CA CYS A 94 24.14 10.18 7.60
C CYS A 94 24.48 11.66 7.31
N PRO A 95 25.46 12.26 8.02
CA PRO A 95 25.81 13.67 7.81
C PRO A 95 26.51 13.93 6.47
N ALA A 96 26.91 12.89 5.72
CA ALA A 96 27.46 13.05 4.39
C ALA A 96 26.36 13.47 3.40
N ALA A 97 26.60 14.55 2.65
CA ALA A 97 25.60 15.21 1.81
C ALA A 97 25.02 14.39 0.64
N ALA A 98 25.49 13.15 0.41
CA ALA A 98 25.11 12.31 -0.72
C ALA A 98 24.89 10.83 -0.35
N CYS A 99 24.54 10.56 0.91
CA CYS A 99 24.29 9.21 1.43
C CYS A 99 22.78 8.91 1.49
#